data_AF-A0A530R5M9-F1
#
_entry.id   AF-A0A530R5M9-F1
#
_cell.length_a   1.000
_cell.length_b   1.000
_cell.length_c   1.000
_cell.angle_alpha   90.00
_cell.angle_beta   90.00
_cell.angle_gamma   90.00
#
_symmetry.space_group_name_H-M   'P 1'
#
loop_
_entity.id
_entity.type
_entity.pdbx_description
1 polymer ?
#
loop_
_entity_poly.entity_id
_entity_poly.type
_entity_poly.pdbx_seq_one_letter_code
_entity_poly.pdbx_strand_id
1 'polypeptide(L)'
;MTDLSGELVFRRGKEVGKAVYQNRPLSKAGLSERLFALLFSGLVYPQIWEDPDVDIDAMQLGQGHRVVTIASGGCNILAYLTRSPERIDAVDLNAAHIALNRMKLEAVRHLP
;
A
#
# COMPACT_ATOMS: atom_id res chain seq x y z
N MET A 1 14.12 26.48 -4.15
CA MET A 1 13.09 25.45 -3.90
C MET A 1 13.15 24.48 -5.05
N THR A 2 13.78 23.32 -4.86
CA THR A 2 13.79 22.25 -5.86
C THR A 2 12.36 21.74 -5.99
N ASP A 3 11.80 21.78 -7.20
CA ASP A 3 10.47 21.25 -7.49
C ASP A 3 10.50 19.72 -7.42
N LEU A 4 10.38 19.22 -6.19
CA LEU A 4 10.32 17.80 -5.83
C LEU A 4 9.08 17.12 -6.43
N SER A 5 8.07 17.89 -6.84
CA SER A 5 6.81 17.39 -7.38
C SER A 5 7.04 16.66 -8.70
N GLY A 6 7.90 17.17 -9.57
CA GLY A 6 8.24 16.57 -10.86
C GLY A 6 8.99 15.24 -10.75
N GLU A 7 9.97 15.15 -9.83
CA GLU A 7 10.73 13.92 -9.57
C GLU A 7 9.89 12.82 -8.89
N LEU A 8 8.98 13.20 -7.98
CA LEU A 8 8.04 12.23 -7.36
C LEU A 8 7.07 11.64 -8.38
N VAL A 9 6.58 12.45 -9.32
CA VAL A 9 5.67 11.99 -10.38
C VAL A 9 6.37 11.02 -11.34
N PHE A 10 7.65 11.21 -11.63
CA PHE A 10 8.41 10.32 -12.53
C PHE A 10 8.83 8.99 -11.89
N ARG A 11 8.91 8.91 -10.55
CA ARG A 11 9.10 7.64 -9.81
C ARG A 11 7.80 6.86 -9.59
N ARG A 12 6.65 7.51 -9.79
CA ARG A 12 5.33 6.95 -9.53
C ARG A 12 5.10 5.74 -10.46
N GLY A 13 4.77 4.59 -9.89
CA GLY A 13 4.39 3.41 -10.68
C GLY A 13 5.51 2.54 -11.23
N LYS A 14 6.79 2.81 -10.92
CA LYS A 14 7.88 1.98 -11.44
C LYS A 14 7.74 0.51 -11.05
N GLU A 15 7.41 0.24 -9.78
CA GLU A 15 7.27 -1.13 -9.28
C GLU A 15 5.95 -1.77 -9.74
N VAL A 16 4.86 -1.01 -9.81
CA VAL A 16 3.58 -1.45 -10.42
C VAL A 16 3.80 -1.82 -11.88
N GLY A 17 4.44 -0.95 -12.66
CA GLY A 17 4.79 -1.18 -14.06
C GLY A 17 5.64 -2.42 -14.27
N LYS A 18 6.71 -2.60 -13.50
CA LYS A 18 7.54 -3.82 -13.56
C LYS A 18 6.73 -5.09 -13.29
N ALA A 19 5.76 -5.05 -12.39
CA ALA A 19 4.93 -6.20 -12.07
C ALA A 19 3.94 -6.55 -13.19
N VAL A 20 3.42 -5.55 -13.92
CA VAL A 20 2.32 -5.74 -14.89
C VAL A 20 2.75 -5.74 -16.35
N TYR A 21 3.95 -5.26 -16.70
CA TYR A 21 4.43 -5.24 -18.08
C TYR A 21 4.89 -6.63 -18.53
N GLN A 22 4.06 -7.30 -19.32
CA GLN A 22 4.32 -8.65 -19.84
C GLN A 22 4.40 -8.67 -21.38
N ASN A 23 3.87 -7.64 -22.04
CA ASN A 23 3.74 -7.59 -23.50
C ASN A 23 4.62 -6.52 -24.16
N ARG A 24 4.81 -6.66 -25.48
CA ARG A 24 5.49 -5.64 -26.29
C ARG A 24 4.79 -4.28 -26.14
N PRO A 25 5.53 -3.17 -25.95
CA PRO A 25 4.95 -1.85 -25.64
C PRO A 25 3.89 -1.34 -26.62
N LEU A 26 4.03 -1.68 -27.91
CA LEU A 26 3.15 -1.23 -29.00
C LEU A 26 2.04 -2.24 -29.36
N SER A 27 1.91 -3.32 -28.60
CA SER A 27 0.76 -4.24 -28.74
C SER A 27 -0.46 -3.67 -28.00
N LYS A 28 -1.67 -4.08 -28.38
CA LYS A 28 -2.91 -3.71 -27.65
C LYS A 28 -2.81 -4.06 -26.16
N ALA A 29 -2.29 -5.24 -25.85
CA ALA A 29 -2.06 -5.69 -24.47
C ALA A 29 -1.03 -4.82 -23.75
N GLY A 30 0.14 -4.57 -24.35
CA GLY A 30 1.18 -3.73 -23.74
C GLY A 30 0.75 -2.27 -23.52
N LEU A 31 -0.10 -1.72 -24.39
CA LEU A 31 -0.68 -0.40 -24.18
C LEU A 31 -1.67 -0.39 -23.01
N SER A 32 -2.50 -1.43 -22.89
CA SER A 32 -3.43 -1.59 -21.76
C SER A 32 -2.70 -1.76 -20.42
N GLU A 33 -1.59 -2.50 -20.38
CA GLU A 33 -0.76 -2.68 -19.18
C GLU A 33 -0.15 -1.34 -18.71
N ARG A 34 0.30 -0.50 -19.65
CA ARG A 34 0.84 0.84 -19.35
C ARG A 34 -0.23 1.78 -18.85
N LEU A 35 -1.42 1.75 -19.43
CA LEU A 35 -2.56 2.52 -18.95
C LEU A 35 -2.98 2.06 -17.55
N PHE A 36 -3.04 0.74 -17.31
CA PHE A 36 -3.29 0.18 -16.00
C PHE A 36 -2.25 0.66 -14.98
N ALA A 37 -0.96 0.50 -15.28
CA ALA A 37 0.11 0.94 -14.39
C ALA A 37 -0.03 2.43 -14.05
N LEU A 38 -0.31 3.29 -15.04
CA LEU A 38 -0.53 4.71 -14.83
C LEU A 38 -1.69 4.99 -13.86
N LEU A 39 -2.85 4.36 -14.09
CA LEU A 39 -4.04 4.55 -13.25
C LEU A 39 -3.82 4.05 -11.82
N PHE A 40 -3.07 2.95 -11.65
CA PHE A 40 -2.77 2.33 -10.35
C PHE A 40 -1.51 2.88 -9.66
N SER A 41 -0.83 3.85 -10.27
CA SER A 41 0.27 4.59 -9.63
C SER A 41 -0.22 5.68 -8.68
N GLY A 42 -1.53 5.98 -8.73
CA GLY A 42 -2.21 6.99 -7.94
C GLY A 42 -2.40 6.62 -6.46
N LEU A 43 -3.29 7.32 -5.75
CA LEU A 43 -3.83 6.81 -4.50
C LEU A 43 -5.16 6.13 -4.84
N VAL A 44 -5.17 4.79 -4.87
CA VAL A 44 -6.34 3.98 -5.23
C VAL A 44 -6.69 3.09 -4.05
N TYR A 45 -7.97 2.82 -3.80
CA TYR A 45 -8.38 2.07 -2.60
C TYR A 45 -7.76 2.60 -1.28
N PRO A 46 -7.85 3.92 -0.99
CA PRO A 46 -7.24 4.52 0.22
C PRO A 46 -7.87 4.06 1.54
N GLN A 47 -8.99 3.34 1.45
CA GLN A 47 -9.71 2.73 2.55
C GLN A 47 -10.02 1.28 2.19
N ILE A 48 -9.85 0.43 3.19
CA ILE A 48 -10.17 -0.99 3.23
C ILE A 48 -11.55 -1.11 3.88
N TRP A 49 -12.43 -1.94 3.31
CA TRP A 49 -13.81 -2.16 3.78
C TRP A 49 -13.97 -3.49 4.53
N GLU A 50 -12.91 -4.29 4.55
CA GLU A 50 -12.81 -5.55 5.25
C GLU A 50 -13.01 -5.37 6.77
N ASP A 51 -13.65 -6.35 7.41
CA ASP A 51 -13.84 -6.38 8.85
C ASP A 51 -12.58 -6.94 9.54
N PRO A 52 -11.79 -6.11 10.23
CA PRO A 52 -10.54 -6.56 10.83
C PRO A 52 -10.75 -7.50 12.02
N ASP A 53 -11.93 -7.53 12.65
CA ASP A 53 -12.19 -8.41 13.79
C ASP A 53 -12.28 -9.87 13.33
N VAL A 54 -12.85 -10.12 12.14
CA VAL A 54 -12.88 -11.45 11.52
C VAL A 54 -11.46 -11.93 11.22
N ASP A 55 -10.61 -11.06 10.66
CA ASP A 55 -9.22 -11.37 10.36
C ASP A 55 -8.41 -11.69 11.64
N ILE A 56 -8.59 -10.89 12.69
CA ILE A 56 -7.92 -11.05 13.98
C ILE A 56 -8.32 -12.38 14.64
N ASP A 57 -9.61 -12.71 14.64
CA ASP A 57 -10.13 -13.95 15.22
C ASP A 57 -9.62 -15.18 14.45
N ALA A 58 -9.72 -15.15 13.12
CA ALA A 58 -9.26 -16.24 12.26
C ALA A 58 -7.76 -16.52 12.41
N MET A 59 -6.94 -15.48 12.56
CA MET A 59 -5.49 -15.61 12.79
C MET A 59 -5.11 -15.88 14.25
N GLN A 60 -6.06 -15.76 15.18
CA GLN A 60 -5.80 -15.71 16.63
C GLN A 60 -4.68 -14.70 16.96
N LEU A 61 -4.74 -13.51 16.34
CA LEU A 61 -3.65 -12.55 16.38
C LEU A 61 -3.42 -12.01 17.80
N GLY A 62 -2.17 -12.11 18.29
CA GLY A 62 -1.79 -11.65 19.62
C GLY A 62 -0.32 -11.26 19.75
N GLN A 63 0.12 -11.13 20.99
CA GLN A 63 1.48 -10.73 21.35
C GLN A 63 2.52 -11.74 20.85
N GLY A 64 3.68 -11.26 20.40
CA GLY A 64 4.77 -12.10 19.91
C GLY A 64 4.60 -12.57 18.45
N HIS A 65 3.44 -12.33 17.84
CA HIS A 65 3.24 -12.67 16.43
C HIS A 65 3.97 -11.69 15.50
N ARG A 66 4.39 -12.20 14.35
CA ARG A 66 5.00 -11.43 13.27
C ARG A 66 4.14 -11.57 12.02
N VAL A 67 3.60 -10.47 11.52
CA VAL A 67 2.61 -10.47 10.43
C VAL A 67 3.20 -9.82 9.19
N VAL A 68 2.94 -10.41 8.02
CA VAL A 68 3.14 -9.74 6.73
C VAL A 68 1.77 -9.45 6.14
N THR A 69 1.55 -8.22 5.70
CA THR A 69 0.26 -7.82 5.09
C THR A 69 0.47 -6.88 3.93
N ILE A 70 -0.48 -6.89 2.99
CA ILE A 70 -0.54 -5.89 1.93
C ILE A 70 -0.86 -4.54 2.59
N ALA A 71 -0.10 -3.50 2.23
CA ALA A 71 -0.23 -2.22 2.91
C ALA A 71 -1.56 -1.53 2.57
N SER A 72 -1.89 -1.42 1.28
CA SER A 72 -3.16 -0.85 0.79
C SER A 72 -3.54 0.45 1.53
N GLY A 73 -4.82 0.67 1.83
CA GLY A 73 -5.29 1.77 2.66
C GLY A 73 -4.83 1.74 4.12
N GLY A 74 -4.24 0.65 4.61
CA GLY A 74 -3.64 0.53 5.95
C GLY A 74 -4.59 0.40 7.14
N CYS A 75 -5.90 0.31 6.92
CA CYS A 75 -6.86 0.15 8.02
C CYS A 75 -6.56 -1.14 8.81
N ASN A 76 -6.29 -2.26 8.12
CA ASN A 76 -5.96 -3.53 8.77
C ASN A 76 -4.66 -3.46 9.56
N ILE A 77 -3.62 -2.75 9.07
CA ILE A 77 -2.37 -2.57 9.82
C ILE A 77 -2.65 -1.92 11.17
N LEU A 78 -3.42 -0.83 11.19
CA LEU A 78 -3.75 -0.12 12.42
C LEU A 78 -4.59 -1.00 13.36
N ALA A 79 -5.55 -1.75 12.81
CA ALA A 79 -6.37 -2.68 13.59
C ALA A 79 -5.51 -3.80 14.20
N TYR A 80 -4.60 -4.41 13.44
CA TYR A 80 -3.72 -5.48 13.91
C TYR A 80 -2.76 -4.99 15.00
N LEU A 81 -2.28 -3.75 14.92
CA LEU A 81 -1.42 -3.17 15.97
C LEU A 81 -2.11 -3.11 17.34
N THR A 82 -3.45 -3.07 17.40
CA THR A 82 -4.19 -3.10 18.68
C THR A 82 -3.99 -4.40 19.46
N ARG A 83 -3.58 -5.48 18.79
CA ARG A 83 -3.27 -6.79 19.42
C ARG A 83 -1.81 -6.91 19.87
N SER A 84 -1.02 -5.84 19.75
CA SER A 84 0.38 -5.78 20.18
C SER A 84 1.28 -6.90 19.62
N PRO A 85 1.23 -7.20 18.30
CA PRO A 85 2.17 -8.12 17.68
C PRO A 85 3.61 -7.63 17.84
N GLU A 86 4.59 -8.53 17.74
CA GLU A 86 6.01 -8.17 17.78
C GLU A 86 6.39 -7.27 16.59
N ARG A 87 5.87 -7.58 15.40
CA ARG A 87 6.19 -6.84 14.17
C ARG A 87 5.11 -7.02 13.10
N ILE A 88 4.84 -5.96 12.34
CA ILE A 88 4.07 -6.03 11.10
C ILE A 88 4.92 -5.50 9.95
N ASP A 89 5.11 -6.33 8.93
CA ASP A 89 5.73 -5.96 7.66
C ASP A 89 4.65 -5.66 6.62
N ALA A 90 4.40 -4.37 6.41
CA ALA A 90 3.43 -3.87 5.44
C ALA A 90 4.08 -3.63 4.07
N VAL A 91 3.62 -4.34 3.04
CA VAL A 91 4.23 -4.32 1.70
C VAL A 91 3.23 -3.86 0.64
N ASP A 92 3.68 -3.01 -0.29
CA ASP A 92 2.86 -2.55 -1.41
C ASP A 92 3.76 -2.12 -2.58
N LEU A 93 3.30 -2.36 -3.81
CA LEU A 93 3.97 -1.89 -5.03
C LEU A 93 3.74 -0.38 -5.25
N ASN A 94 2.65 0.15 -4.69
CA ASN A 94 2.27 1.54 -4.79
C ASN A 94 2.83 2.35 -3.62
N ALA A 95 3.84 3.17 -3.92
CA ALA A 95 4.47 4.05 -2.94
C ALA A 95 3.50 5.04 -2.29
N ALA A 96 2.40 5.40 -2.96
CA ALA A 96 1.38 6.28 -2.38
C ALA A 96 0.67 5.63 -1.18
N HIS A 97 0.44 4.32 -1.22
CA HIS A 97 -0.16 3.57 -0.10
C HIS A 97 0.81 3.54 1.08
N ILE A 98 2.09 3.26 0.83
CA ILE A 98 3.13 3.29 1.88
C ILE A 98 3.22 4.67 2.53
N ALA A 99 3.17 5.75 1.73
CA ALA A 99 3.17 7.11 2.24
C ALA A 99 1.93 7.41 3.10
N LEU A 100 0.73 7.01 2.63
CA LEU A 100 -0.51 7.14 3.39
C LEU A 100 -0.45 6.40 4.74
N ASN A 101 0.07 5.17 4.74
CA ASN A 101 0.15 4.35 5.95
C ASN A 101 1.11 4.94 6.99
N ARG A 102 2.27 5.45 6.53
CA ARG A 102 3.18 6.20 7.40
C ARG A 102 2.51 7.44 7.98
N MET A 103 1.82 8.21 7.14
CA MET A 103 1.07 9.40 7.59
C MET A 103 0.01 9.04 8.63
N LYS A 104 -0.77 7.96 8.43
CA LYS A 104 -1.77 7.51 9.40
C LYS A 104 -1.15 7.08 10.73
N LEU A 105 -0.02 6.37 10.70
CA LEU A 105 0.71 6.00 11.92
C LEU A 105 1.22 7.21 12.70
N GLU A 106 1.80 8.19 12.00
CA GLU A 106 2.23 9.44 12.63
C GLU A 106 1.04 10.24 13.17
N ALA A 107 -0.07 10.26 12.43
CA ALA A 107 -1.29 10.92 12.86
C ALA A 107 -1.81 10.34 14.18
N VAL A 108 -1.87 9.02 14.33
CA VAL A 108 -2.29 8.35 15.58
C VAL A 108 -1.36 8.70 16.76
N ARG A 109 -0.07 8.95 16.52
CA ARG A 109 0.91 9.29 17.57
C ARG A 109 0.87 10.76 18.00
N HIS A 110 0.47 11.65 17.10
CA HIS A 110 0.74 13.07 17.24
C HIS A 110 -0.49 13.98 17.15
N LEU A 111 -1.59 13.51 16.55
CA LEU A 111 -2.82 14.29 16.49
C LEU A 111 -3.63 14.10 17.78
N PRO A 112 -4.31 15.16 18.26
CA PRO A 112 -5.10 15.14 19.49
C PRO A 112 -6.38 14.30 19.38
#